data_AF-A0A225UI31-F1
#
_entry.id   AF-A0A225UI31-F1
#
_cell.length_a   1.000
_cell.length_b   1.000
_cell.length_c   1.000
_cell.angle_alpha   90.00
_cell.angle_beta   90.00
_cell.angle_gamma   90.00
#
_symmetry.space_group_name_H-M   'P 1'
#
loop_
_entity.id
_entity.type
_entity.pdbx_description
1 polymer ?
#
loop_
_entity_poly.entity_id
_entity_poly.type
_entity_poly.pdbx_seq_one_letter_code
_entity_poly.pdbx_strand_id
1 'polypeptide(L)'
;SDREVRSVLPIGGSRVARLRKMLKSGIEVFHTRRPVQTPWHAFDTIVLEAFKAHCSTWILEDGFPCPHRLPRQYFTEPNLTWRTVHARYVDDTSRAYPNTRTMSYERFTQYVHFHFAGVRLTRTKVDECDCCVRLDIMLQNTDLTAEERDSIDKEKRTHIDEAIAQRRFVS
;
A
#
# COMPACT_ATOMS: atom_id res chain seq x y z
N SER A 1 -43.59 -23.98 9.71
CA SER A 1 -43.90 -22.59 10.13
C SER A 1 -43.77 -21.68 8.92
N ASP A 2 -44.89 -21.23 8.35
CA ASP A 2 -44.88 -20.36 7.17
C ASP A 2 -44.36 -18.96 7.52
N ARG A 3 -43.20 -18.60 6.98
CA ARG A 3 -42.62 -17.26 7.10
C ARG A 3 -43.05 -16.45 5.88
N GLU A 4 -44.03 -15.58 6.06
CA GLU A 4 -44.53 -14.69 5.01
C GLU A 4 -43.73 -13.37 4.96
N VAL A 5 -43.19 -13.01 3.79
CA VAL A 5 -42.43 -11.77 3.60
C VAL A 5 -43.38 -10.64 3.21
N ARG A 6 -43.68 -9.75 4.16
CA ARG A 6 -44.46 -8.53 3.94
C ARG A 6 -43.54 -7.34 3.73
N SER A 7 -43.75 -6.58 2.64
CA SER A 7 -42.99 -5.36 2.35
C SER A 7 -43.53 -4.18 3.17
N VAL A 8 -42.77 -3.70 4.14
CA VAL A 8 -43.12 -2.52 4.96
C VAL A 8 -42.70 -1.20 4.28
N LEU A 9 -41.78 -1.25 3.31
CA LEU A 9 -41.31 -0.10 2.54
C LEU A 9 -41.32 -0.43 1.03
N PRO A 10 -41.46 0.57 0.13
CA PRO A 10 -41.51 0.33 -1.32
C PRO A 10 -40.11 0.04 -1.83
N ILE A 11 -39.63 -1.18 -1.61
CA ILE A 11 -38.35 -1.62 -2.12
C ILE A 11 -38.61 -2.24 -3.50
N GLY A 12 -37.92 -1.73 -4.54
CA GLY A 12 -38.10 -2.17 -5.93
C GLY A 12 -38.14 -3.69 -6.09
N GLY A 13 -39.01 -4.16 -7.00
CA GLY A 13 -39.41 -5.58 -7.13
C GLY A 13 -38.27 -6.60 -7.26
N SER A 14 -37.09 -6.17 -7.71
CA SER A 14 -35.89 -7.01 -7.80
C SER A 14 -35.42 -7.55 -6.44
N ARG A 15 -35.56 -6.77 -5.36
CA ARG A 15 -35.09 -7.17 -4.02
C ARG A 15 -36.01 -8.21 -3.40
N VAL A 16 -37.32 -8.06 -3.57
CA VAL A 16 -38.33 -9.01 -3.07
C VAL A 16 -38.24 -10.33 -3.82
N ALA A 17 -38.09 -10.30 -5.15
CA ALA A 17 -37.90 -11.51 -5.95
C ALA A 17 -36.66 -12.30 -5.53
N ARG A 18 -35.55 -11.61 -5.24
CA ARG A 18 -34.32 -12.23 -4.73
C ARG A 18 -34.53 -12.90 -3.37
N LEU A 19 -35.20 -12.24 -2.42
CA LEU A 19 -35.46 -12.79 -1.09
C LEU A 19 -36.40 -14.01 -1.14
N ARG A 20 -37.43 -13.98 -2.00
CA ARG A 20 -38.29 -15.15 -2.24
C ARG A 20 -37.51 -16.32 -2.84
N LYS A 21 -36.59 -16.04 -3.78
CA LYS A 21 -35.70 -17.07 -4.33
C LYS A 21 -34.78 -17.65 -3.25
N MET A 22 -34.22 -16.82 -2.37
CA MET A 22 -33.38 -17.28 -1.24
C MET A 22 -34.14 -18.18 -0.26
N LEU A 23 -35.40 -17.84 0.06
CA LEU A 23 -36.24 -18.69 0.90
C LEU A 23 -36.55 -20.05 0.25
N LYS A 24 -36.70 -20.09 -1.07
CA LYS A 24 -37.00 -21.32 -1.82
C LYS A 24 -35.78 -22.23 -2.06
N SER A 25 -34.58 -21.64 -2.20
CA SER A 25 -33.37 -22.38 -2.58
C SER A 25 -32.34 -22.57 -1.46
N GLY A 26 -32.63 -22.05 -0.25
CA GLY A 26 -31.72 -22.11 0.89
C GLY A 26 -30.67 -20.99 0.85
N ILE A 27 -30.43 -20.36 1.99
CA ILE A 27 -29.49 -19.23 2.13
C ILE A 27 -28.06 -19.65 1.79
N GLU A 28 -27.72 -20.92 2.06
CA GLU A 28 -26.39 -21.50 1.84
C GLU A 28 -25.97 -21.53 0.36
N VAL A 29 -26.93 -21.68 -0.56
CA VAL A 29 -26.65 -21.77 -2.01
C VAL A 29 -26.34 -20.39 -2.61
N PHE A 30 -26.74 -19.30 -1.96
CA PHE A 30 -26.54 -17.95 -2.49
C PHE A 30 -25.15 -17.35 -2.17
N HIS A 31 -24.37 -18.02 -1.30
CA HIS A 31 -23.03 -17.60 -0.90
C HIS A 31 -21.90 -18.16 -1.77
N THR A 32 -22.20 -18.74 -2.94
CA THR A 32 -21.15 -18.84 -3.96
C THR A 32 -20.94 -17.46 -4.55
N ARG A 33 -20.10 -16.63 -3.92
CA ARG A 33 -19.40 -15.56 -4.66
C ARG A 33 -18.86 -16.25 -5.90
N ARG A 34 -19.41 -15.94 -7.07
CA ARG A 34 -18.81 -16.39 -8.32
C ARG A 34 -17.33 -16.01 -8.24
N PRO A 35 -16.40 -16.90 -8.60
CA PRO A 35 -15.00 -16.54 -8.61
C PRO A 35 -14.87 -15.26 -9.42
N VAL A 36 -14.16 -14.28 -8.87
CA VAL A 36 -13.94 -13.00 -9.53
C VAL A 36 -13.30 -13.33 -10.87
N GLN A 37 -13.99 -13.05 -11.98
CA GLN A 37 -13.41 -13.25 -13.29
C GLN A 37 -12.27 -12.26 -13.44
N THR A 38 -11.07 -12.81 -13.69
CA THR A 38 -9.90 -12.01 -13.97
C THR A 38 -10.16 -11.21 -15.25
N PRO A 39 -9.98 -9.89 -15.26
CA PRO A 39 -10.13 -9.09 -16.47
C PRO A 39 -9.21 -9.63 -17.57
N TRP A 40 -9.67 -9.59 -18.83
CA TRP A 40 -8.88 -10.09 -19.97
C TRP A 40 -7.51 -9.43 -20.12
N HIS A 41 -7.36 -8.20 -19.61
CA HIS A 41 -6.11 -7.44 -19.66
C HIS A 41 -5.21 -7.63 -18.43
N ALA A 42 -5.58 -8.54 -17.51
CA ALA A 42 -4.73 -8.84 -16.37
C ALA A 42 -3.47 -9.58 -16.81
N PHE A 43 -2.38 -9.37 -16.07
CA PHE A 43 -1.14 -10.12 -16.31
C PHE A 43 -1.30 -11.56 -15.81
N ASP A 44 -0.69 -12.49 -16.56
CA ASP A 44 -0.59 -13.89 -16.15
C ASP A 44 0.23 -14.05 -14.88
N THR A 45 0.04 -15.16 -14.17
CA THR A 45 0.75 -15.48 -12.93
C THR A 45 2.27 -15.47 -13.12
N ILE A 46 2.76 -16.01 -14.25
CA ILE A 46 4.19 -16.05 -14.59
C ILE A 46 4.79 -14.63 -14.65
N VAL A 47 4.07 -13.67 -15.23
CA VAL A 47 4.54 -12.28 -15.34
C VAL A 47 4.60 -11.62 -13.96
N LEU A 48 3.59 -11.89 -13.12
CA LEU A 48 3.55 -11.38 -11.74
C LEU A 48 4.64 -12.00 -10.86
N GLU A 49 4.92 -13.29 -11.04
CA GLU A 49 5.99 -13.99 -10.34
C GLU A 49 7.36 -13.46 -10.76
N ALA A 50 7.61 -13.29 -12.06
CA ALA A 50 8.85 -12.69 -12.55
C ALA A 50 9.03 -11.25 -12.03
N PHE A 51 7.96 -10.46 -12.00
CA PHE A 51 7.97 -9.12 -11.40
C PHE A 51 8.36 -9.17 -9.91
N LYS A 52 7.71 -10.03 -9.11
CA LYS A 52 8.03 -10.17 -7.68
C LYS A 52 9.45 -10.68 -7.45
N ALA A 53 9.90 -11.63 -8.27
CA ALA A 53 11.26 -12.16 -8.21
C ALA A 53 12.28 -11.04 -8.48
N HIS A 54 12.07 -10.21 -9.50
CA HIS A 54 12.92 -9.04 -9.74
C HIS A 54 12.88 -8.05 -8.57
N CYS A 55 11.71 -7.72 -8.02
CA CYS A 55 11.63 -6.83 -6.86
C CYS A 55 12.34 -7.39 -5.62
N SER A 56 12.39 -8.71 -5.46
CA SER A 56 13.07 -9.35 -4.33
C SER A 56 14.60 -9.25 -4.38
N THR A 57 15.18 -8.88 -5.52
CA THR A 57 16.64 -8.67 -5.63
C THR A 57 17.09 -7.27 -5.21
N TRP A 58 16.14 -6.37 -4.91
CA TRP A 58 16.46 -5.00 -4.54
C TRP A 58 17.16 -4.91 -3.19
N ILE A 59 18.30 -4.23 -3.18
CA ILE A 59 19.03 -3.91 -1.95
C ILE A 59 18.50 -2.56 -1.46
N LEU A 60 17.72 -2.63 -0.38
CA LEU A 60 17.05 -1.48 0.21
C LEU A 60 17.57 -1.22 1.63
N GLU A 61 17.68 0.05 1.97
CA GLU A 61 17.91 0.53 3.33
C GLU A 61 16.60 1.05 3.92
N ASP A 62 16.35 0.72 5.18
CA ASP A 62 15.19 1.25 5.88
C ASP A 62 15.39 2.73 6.23
N GLY A 63 14.34 3.48 5.97
CA GLY A 63 14.17 4.85 6.41
C GLY A 63 13.88 4.95 7.90
N PHE A 64 13.82 6.18 8.38
CA PHE A 64 13.51 6.49 9.77
C PHE A 64 12.15 5.88 10.15
N PRO A 65 12.12 4.92 11.09
CA PRO A 65 10.85 4.37 11.56
C PRO A 65 10.12 5.45 12.34
N CYS A 66 8.85 5.68 12.02
CA CYS A 66 7.98 6.54 12.79
C CYS A 66 6.67 5.78 13.04
N PRO A 67 6.08 5.85 14.25
CA PRO A 67 4.82 5.15 14.58
C PRO A 67 3.65 5.47 13.63
N HIS A 68 3.71 6.57 12.90
CA HIS A 68 2.66 7.02 11.98
C HIS A 68 2.84 6.56 10.53
N ARG A 69 3.95 5.89 10.20
CA ARG A 69 4.29 5.52 8.83
C ARG A 69 4.80 4.10 8.75
N LEU A 70 4.42 3.39 7.69
CA LEU A 70 5.21 2.26 7.21
C LEU A 70 6.64 2.76 6.99
N PRO A 71 7.66 2.07 7.54
CA PRO A 71 9.06 2.40 7.28
C PRO A 71 9.25 2.54 5.78
N ARG A 72 9.70 3.73 5.34
CA ARG A 72 10.08 3.93 3.95
C ARG A 72 11.30 3.07 3.68
N GLN A 73 11.46 2.58 2.46
CA GLN A 73 12.64 1.83 2.06
C GLN A 73 13.28 2.56 0.90
N TYR A 74 14.59 2.70 0.91
CA TYR A 74 15.34 3.48 -0.06
C TYR A 74 16.35 2.59 -0.78
N PHE A 75 16.51 2.75 -2.09
CA PHE A 75 17.63 2.11 -2.78
C PHE A 75 18.96 2.71 -2.30
N THR A 76 19.97 1.86 -2.18
CA THR A 76 21.33 2.25 -1.78
C THR A 76 22.13 2.89 -2.92
N GLU A 77 21.70 2.65 -4.16
CA GLU A 77 22.39 3.13 -5.35
C GLU A 77 22.18 4.64 -5.57
N PRO A 78 23.26 5.43 -5.74
CA PRO A 78 23.13 6.86 -6.00
C PRO A 78 22.59 7.13 -7.42
N ASN A 79 21.79 8.19 -7.55
CA ASN A 79 21.21 8.66 -8.82
C ASN A 79 20.36 7.62 -9.59
N LEU A 80 19.78 6.66 -8.87
CA LEU A 80 18.90 5.66 -9.46
C LEU A 80 17.59 6.28 -9.94
N THR A 81 17.12 5.85 -11.12
CA THR A 81 15.82 6.27 -11.67
C THR A 81 14.92 5.08 -11.89
N TRP A 82 13.59 5.29 -11.85
CA TRP A 82 12.63 4.23 -12.15
C TRP A 82 12.81 3.64 -13.56
N ARG A 83 13.32 4.45 -14.51
CA ARG A 83 13.64 3.95 -15.86
C ARG A 83 14.79 2.96 -15.83
N THR A 84 15.82 3.22 -15.03
CA THR A 84 16.94 2.30 -14.84
C THR A 84 16.48 1.00 -14.19
N VAL A 85 15.66 1.08 -13.14
CA VAL A 85 15.09 -0.11 -12.48
C VAL A 85 14.22 -0.92 -13.45
N HIS A 86 13.36 -0.25 -14.22
CA HIS A 86 12.54 -0.90 -15.23
C HIS A 86 13.36 -1.57 -16.34
N ALA A 87 14.44 -0.94 -16.80
CA ALA A 87 15.34 -1.54 -17.78
C ALA A 87 15.98 -2.82 -17.26
N ARG A 88 16.39 -2.85 -15.98
CA ARG A 88 16.91 -4.05 -15.31
C ARG A 88 15.85 -5.14 -15.22
N TYR A 89 14.62 -4.79 -14.83
CA TYR A 89 13.49 -5.72 -14.83
C TYR A 89 13.27 -6.37 -16.20
N VAL A 90 13.32 -5.57 -17.27
CA VAL A 90 13.15 -6.09 -18.64
C VAL A 90 14.29 -7.04 -18.98
N ASP A 91 15.55 -6.67 -18.71
CA ASP A 91 16.70 -7.54 -18.98
C ASP A 91 16.64 -8.86 -18.20
N ASP A 92 16.38 -8.79 -16.89
CA ASP A 92 16.26 -9.96 -16.02
C ASP A 92 15.13 -10.89 -16.48
N THR A 93 13.97 -10.31 -16.82
CA THR A 93 12.80 -11.09 -17.25
C THR A 93 13.03 -11.71 -18.62
N SER A 94 13.62 -10.97 -19.57
CA SER A 94 13.94 -11.49 -20.90
C SER A 94 15.02 -12.57 -20.85
N ARG A 95 15.95 -12.50 -19.88
CA ARG A 95 16.97 -13.53 -19.68
C ARG A 95 16.42 -14.80 -19.03
N ALA A 96 15.61 -14.65 -17.99
CA ALA A 96 15.01 -15.78 -17.28
C ALA A 96 13.89 -16.46 -18.09
N TYR A 97 13.11 -15.65 -18.84
CA TYR A 97 11.94 -16.09 -19.58
C TYR A 97 11.87 -15.42 -20.96
N PRO A 98 12.60 -15.93 -21.97
CA PRO A 98 12.78 -15.27 -23.28
C PRO A 98 11.47 -14.99 -24.04
N ASN A 99 10.42 -15.74 -23.78
CA ASN A 99 9.12 -15.64 -24.46
C ASN A 99 8.03 -14.97 -23.62
N THR A 100 8.34 -14.53 -22.39
CA THR A 100 7.36 -13.93 -21.50
C THR A 100 7.21 -12.44 -21.78
N ARG A 101 5.97 -11.98 -21.84
CA ARG A 101 5.66 -10.54 -21.98
C ARG A 101 6.12 -9.78 -20.74
N THR A 102 6.91 -8.73 -20.94
CA THR A 102 7.30 -7.81 -19.86
C THR A 102 6.25 -6.71 -19.63
N MET A 103 6.17 -6.22 -18.41
CA MET A 103 5.34 -5.05 -18.09
C MET A 103 5.90 -3.79 -18.74
N SER A 104 5.03 -2.94 -19.29
CA SER A 104 5.41 -1.59 -19.72
C SER A 104 5.84 -0.75 -18.51
N TYR A 105 6.63 0.30 -18.74
CA TYR A 105 7.14 1.18 -17.69
C TYR A 105 6.05 1.72 -16.75
N GLU A 106 4.92 2.17 -17.31
CA GLU A 106 3.80 2.70 -16.54
C GLU A 106 3.14 1.63 -15.66
N ARG A 107 2.95 0.42 -16.21
CA ARG A 107 2.38 -0.70 -15.45
C ARG A 107 3.33 -1.20 -14.38
N PHE A 108 4.61 -1.31 -14.71
CA PHE A 108 5.65 -1.66 -13.75
C PHE A 108 5.63 -0.71 -12.56
N THR A 109 5.72 0.61 -12.79
CA THR A 109 5.72 1.60 -11.70
C THR A 109 4.42 1.60 -10.90
N GLN A 110 3.26 1.42 -11.53
CA GLN A 110 1.98 1.23 -10.83
C GLN A 110 2.00 0.01 -9.90
N TYR A 111 2.51 -1.13 -10.37
CA TYR A 111 2.59 -2.36 -9.58
C TYR A 111 3.61 -2.23 -8.45
N VAL A 112 4.74 -1.57 -8.68
CA VAL A 112 5.71 -1.27 -7.63
C VAL A 112 5.07 -0.43 -6.54
N HIS A 113 4.38 0.67 -6.88
CA HIS A 113 3.74 1.51 -5.86
C HIS A 113 2.57 0.81 -5.15
N PHE A 114 1.88 -0.12 -5.82
CA PHE A 114 0.81 -0.91 -5.21
C PHE A 114 1.34 -1.95 -4.22
N HIS A 115 2.35 -2.72 -4.60
CA HIS A 115 2.89 -3.82 -3.77
C HIS A 115 3.96 -3.35 -2.77
N PHE A 116 4.69 -2.29 -3.11
CA PHE A 116 5.84 -1.76 -2.36
C PHE A 116 5.69 -0.26 -2.13
N ALA A 117 4.56 0.16 -1.56
CA ALA A 117 4.19 1.57 -1.36
C ALA A 117 5.23 2.41 -0.57
N GLY A 118 6.06 1.76 0.24
CA GLY A 118 7.14 2.38 1.02
C GLY A 118 8.44 2.62 0.26
N VAL A 119 8.63 2.00 -0.91
CA VAL A 119 9.90 2.04 -1.65
C VAL A 119 10.09 3.39 -2.36
N ARG A 120 11.29 3.93 -2.24
CA ARG A 120 11.71 5.22 -2.80
C ARG A 120 13.10 5.08 -3.43
N LEU A 121 13.35 5.79 -4.52
CA LEU A 121 14.61 5.69 -5.27
C LEU A 121 15.81 6.25 -4.51
N THR A 122 15.61 7.36 -3.82
CA THR A 122 16.69 8.07 -3.12
C THR A 122 16.19 8.57 -1.79
N ARG A 123 17.09 8.54 -0.81
CA ARG A 123 16.86 9.14 0.49
C ARG A 123 16.91 10.66 0.39
N THR A 124 15.95 11.35 0.98
CA THR A 124 16.04 12.80 1.18
C THR A 124 17.08 13.09 2.26
N LYS A 125 17.82 14.21 2.15
CA LYS A 125 18.86 14.59 3.13
C LYS A 125 18.35 14.61 4.57
N VAL A 126 17.07 14.85 4.76
CA VAL A 126 16.39 14.75 6.06
C VAL A 126 15.27 13.73 5.91
N ASP A 127 15.24 12.78 6.83
CA ASP A 127 14.24 11.72 6.88
C ASP A 127 13.14 12.19 7.82
N GLU A 128 12.30 13.11 7.33
CA GLU A 128 11.28 13.76 8.14
C GLU A 128 9.96 13.01 7.99
N CYS A 129 9.39 12.61 9.13
CA CYS A 129 8.01 12.15 9.17
C CYS A 129 7.07 13.35 8.96
N ASP A 130 6.00 13.22 8.16
CA ASP A 130 5.01 14.28 7.95
C ASP A 130 4.42 14.82 9.28
N CYS A 131 4.33 13.98 10.32
CA CYS A 131 3.93 14.41 11.66
C CYS A 131 5.01 15.29 12.31
N CYS A 132 6.30 14.93 12.19
CA CYS A 132 7.41 15.76 12.65
C CYS A 132 7.50 17.07 11.84
N VAL A 133 7.28 17.03 10.52
CA VAL A 133 7.18 18.22 9.67
C VAL A 133 6.02 19.10 10.11
N ARG A 134 4.87 18.51 10.44
CA ARG A 134 3.70 19.26 10.94
C ARG A 134 4.01 19.93 12.28
N LEU A 135 4.65 19.22 13.20
CA LEU A 135 5.11 19.80 14.47
C LEU A 135 6.11 20.93 14.22
N ASP A 136 7.03 20.77 13.27
CA ASP A 136 7.97 21.83 12.87
C ASP A 136 7.28 23.06 12.26
N ILE A 137 6.26 22.86 11.42
CA ILE A 137 5.44 23.94 10.88
C ILE A 137 4.68 24.64 12.01
N MET A 138 4.15 23.89 12.99
CA MET A 138 3.47 24.48 14.15
C MET A 138 4.44 25.31 14.98
N LEU A 139 5.66 24.83 15.24
CA LEU A 139 6.70 25.56 15.98
C LEU A 139 7.17 26.84 15.28
N GLN A 140 7.00 26.96 13.96
CA GLN A 140 7.29 28.19 13.21
C GLN A 140 6.23 29.29 13.44
N ASN A 141 5.08 28.97 14.06
CA ASN A 141 4.06 29.96 14.36
C ASN A 141 4.53 30.90 15.49
N THR A 142 4.59 32.20 15.21
CA THR A 142 5.02 33.24 16.17
C THR A 142 4.00 33.51 17.27
N ASP A 143 2.74 33.12 17.05
CA ASP A 143 1.62 33.42 17.96
C ASP A 143 1.48 32.39 19.08
N LEU A 144 2.33 31.35 19.10
CA LEU A 144 2.34 30.35 20.16
C LEU A 144 2.81 30.94 21.49
N THR A 145 2.07 30.63 22.54
CA THR A 145 2.52 30.85 23.92
C THR A 145 3.71 29.95 24.25
N ALA A 146 4.47 30.32 25.29
CA ALA A 146 5.62 29.52 25.74
C ALA A 146 5.21 28.09 26.15
N GLU A 147 4.03 27.93 26.74
CA GLU A 147 3.49 26.64 27.20
C GLU A 147 3.10 25.74 26.01
N GLU A 148 2.46 26.29 24.99
CA GLU A 148 2.11 25.54 23.78
C GLU A 148 3.36 25.10 23.01
N ARG A 149 4.37 25.97 22.94
CA ARG A 149 5.64 25.64 22.29
C ARG A 149 6.35 24.49 23.00
N ASP A 150 6.42 24.53 24.33
CA ASP A 150 7.06 23.47 25.14
C ASP A 150 6.29 22.14 25.04
N SER A 151 4.96 22.19 24.95
CA SER A 151 4.12 21.02 24.67
C SER A 151 4.45 20.37 23.33
N ILE A 152 4.53 21.17 22.25
CA ILE A 152 4.82 20.69 20.89
C ILE A 152 6.25 20.14 20.80
N ASP A 153 7.23 20.81 21.43
CA ASP A 153 8.61 20.33 21.51
C ASP A 153 8.72 19.00 22.26
N LYS A 154 7.97 18.86 23.35
CA LYS A 154 7.91 17.61 24.12
C LYS A 154 7.33 16.48 23.27
N GLU A 155 6.22 16.72 22.57
CA GLU A 155 5.61 15.74 21.67
C GLU A 155 6.59 15.27 20.58
N LYS A 156 7.31 16.22 19.95
CA LYS A 156 8.35 15.92 18.95
C LYS A 156 9.47 15.05 19.53
N ARG A 157 9.94 15.34 20.74
CA ARG A 157 10.99 14.55 21.41
C ARG A 157 10.54 13.12 21.70
N THR A 158 9.32 12.92 22.20
CA THR A 158 8.75 11.57 22.41
C THR A 158 8.77 10.75 21.13
N HIS A 159 8.41 11.34 19.98
CA HIS A 159 8.45 10.62 18.71
C HIS A 159 9.87 10.21 18.29
N ILE A 160 10.87 11.04 18.57
CA ILE A 160 12.27 10.71 18.29
C ILE A 160 12.75 9.59 19.20
N ASP A 161 12.42 9.65 20.49
CA ASP A 161 12.82 8.65 21.49
C ASP A 161 12.16 7.29 21.24
N GLU A 162 10.87 7.26 20.89
CA GLU A 162 10.16 6.05 20.48
C GLU A 162 10.79 5.41 19.24
N ALA A 163 11.16 6.22 18.25
CA ALA A 163 11.84 5.73 17.05
C ALA A 163 13.23 5.16 17.37
N ILE A 164 13.99 5.77 18.30
CA ILE A 164 15.27 5.24 18.78
C ILE A 164 15.07 3.91 19.52
N ALA A 165 14.06 3.83 20.39
CA ALA A 165 13.74 2.61 21.12
C ALA A 165 13.34 1.46 20.17
N GLN A 166 12.55 1.76 19.13
CA GLN A 166 12.22 0.79 18.09
C GLN A 166 13.47 0.28 17.35
N ARG A 167 14.42 1.16 17.00
CA ARG A 167 15.69 0.70 16.39
C ARG A 167 16.43 -0.29 17.26
N ARG A 168 16.55 -0.01 18.57
CA ARG A 168 17.22 -0.91 19.53
C ARG A 168 16.54 -2.25 19.68
N PHE A 169 15.23 -2.31 19.43
CA PHE A 169 14.45 -3.54 19.52
C PHE A 169 14.50 -4.37 18.24
N VAL A 170 14.59 -3.71 17.08
CA VAL A 170 14.62 -4.35 15.75
C VAL A 170 16.04 -4.77 15.33
N SER A 171 17.09 -4.11 15.85
CA SER A 171 18.50 -4.50 15.68
C SER A 171 18.90 -5.66 16.60
#